data_AF-A0A259I0E8-F1
#
_entry.id   AF-A0A259I0E8-F1
#
_cell.length_a   1.000
_cell.length_b   1.000
_cell.length_c   1.000
_cell.angle_alpha   90.00
_cell.angle_beta   90.00
_cell.angle_gamma   90.00
#
_symmetry.space_group_name_H-M   'P 1'
#
loop_
_entity.id
_entity.type
_entity.pdbx_description
1 polymer ?
#
loop_
_entity_poly.entity_id
_entity_poly.type
_entity_poly.pdbx_seq_one_letter_code
_entity_poly.pdbx_strand_id
1 'polypeptide(L)'
;MPRRYRALTAVELLTHHAGLAKDIPLDALFAMPQHEADARESRRRFTELALKMKPVAAPRTTFIYSNAGYVLAARMLEEATGLSWEALLRREVLEPLGLSSAGFGPPGTIDSFDQPWGHDEGKPVFADNPAAMAPAGGLHMALTDLAAWLRTHRDKPALLRPESWRALHSPRFGSAMAMGWFTGPDGSLWHNGSNTRWYAEAMIEPRTGLIMAQCGNDMALFHRQRALLPALRLAAMLPR
;
A
#
# COMPACT_ATOMS: atom_id res chain seq x y z
N MET A 1 8.12 21.96 -8.27
CA MET A 1 8.80 20.64 -8.36
C MET A 1 10.25 20.82 -8.86
N PRO A 2 11.26 20.24 -8.19
CA PRO A 2 12.67 20.28 -8.62
C PRO A 2 12.87 19.69 -10.03
N ARG A 3 13.81 20.27 -10.81
CA ARG A 3 14.05 19.90 -12.23
C ARG A 3 14.32 18.40 -12.43
N ARG A 4 14.99 17.76 -11.46
CA ARG A 4 15.31 16.31 -11.46
C ARG A 4 14.10 15.37 -11.44
N TYR A 5 12.94 15.83 -10.98
CA TYR A 5 11.74 14.99 -10.89
C TYR A 5 10.75 15.25 -12.05
N ARG A 6 11.00 16.25 -12.91
CA ARG A 6 10.08 16.62 -14.00
C ARG A 6 9.86 15.52 -15.05
N ALA A 7 10.80 14.59 -15.18
CA ALA A 7 10.72 13.48 -16.12
C ALA A 7 10.11 12.19 -15.50
N LEU A 8 9.79 12.21 -14.20
CA LEU A 8 9.13 11.09 -13.55
C LEU A 8 7.65 11.05 -13.89
N THR A 9 7.12 9.84 -13.97
CA THR A 9 5.69 9.57 -14.10
C THR A 9 5.20 8.79 -12.87
N ALA A 10 3.89 8.55 -12.79
CA ALA A 10 3.33 7.67 -11.78
C ALA A 10 3.95 6.25 -11.82
N VAL A 11 4.44 5.80 -12.99
CA VAL A 11 5.05 4.46 -13.13
C VAL A 11 6.30 4.33 -12.25
N GLU A 12 7.21 5.31 -12.26
CA GLU A 12 8.41 5.26 -11.42
C GLU A 12 8.08 5.36 -9.92
N LEU A 13 7.03 6.11 -9.56
CA LEU A 13 6.59 6.21 -8.16
C LEU A 13 6.00 4.89 -7.66
N LEU A 14 5.05 4.32 -8.41
CA LEU A 14 4.29 3.14 -8.00
C LEU A 14 5.09 1.83 -8.12
N THR A 15 6.18 1.83 -8.90
CA THR A 15 7.12 0.70 -8.99
C THR A 15 8.35 0.88 -8.10
N HIS A 16 8.47 1.97 -7.33
CA HIS A 16 9.61 2.28 -6.47
C HIS A 16 10.96 2.49 -7.20
N HIS A 17 10.93 3.03 -8.42
CA HIS A 17 12.12 3.36 -9.22
C HIS A 17 12.30 4.88 -9.45
N ALA A 18 11.68 5.70 -8.61
CA ALA A 18 11.81 7.16 -8.69
C ALA A 18 13.13 7.68 -8.10
N GLY A 19 13.89 6.85 -7.38
CA GLY A 19 15.10 7.27 -6.66
C GLY A 19 14.83 8.08 -5.38
N LEU A 20 13.58 8.08 -4.91
CA LEU A 20 13.15 8.76 -3.68
C LEU A 20 13.69 8.04 -2.44
N ALA A 21 13.94 8.81 -1.38
CA ALA A 21 14.15 8.24 -0.06
C ALA A 21 12.92 7.43 0.38
N LYS A 22 13.10 6.50 1.33
CA LYS A 22 12.01 5.63 1.81
C LYS A 22 10.82 6.45 2.33
N ASP A 23 11.15 7.45 3.14
CA ASP A 23 10.24 8.36 3.83
C ASP A 23 10.89 9.74 4.00
N ILE A 24 10.12 10.69 4.55
CA ILE A 24 10.64 11.96 5.08
C ILE A 24 11.41 11.73 6.40
N PRO A 25 12.16 12.74 6.92
CA PRO A 25 12.80 12.63 8.23
C PRO A 25 11.81 12.24 9.34
N LEU A 26 12.25 11.35 10.23
CA LEU A 26 11.37 10.69 11.20
C LEU A 26 10.76 11.67 12.22
N ASP A 27 11.50 12.68 12.62
CA ASP A 27 11.04 13.78 13.47
C ASP A 27 9.90 14.58 12.80
N ALA A 28 10.07 14.90 11.51
CA ALA A 28 9.04 15.57 10.73
C ALA A 28 7.82 14.67 10.53
N LEU A 29 8.03 13.36 10.35
CA LEU A 29 6.95 12.40 10.22
C LEU A 29 6.11 12.29 11.50
N PHE A 30 6.77 12.12 12.65
CA PHE A 30 6.08 12.02 13.94
C PHE A 30 5.40 13.32 14.38
N ALA A 31 5.81 14.46 13.82
CA ALA A 31 5.14 15.75 14.04
C ALA A 31 3.86 15.93 13.19
N MET A 32 3.55 15.02 12.26
CA MET A 32 2.34 15.13 11.43
C MET A 32 1.08 14.67 12.15
N PRO A 33 -0.09 15.22 11.81
CA PRO A 33 -1.36 14.79 12.38
C PRO A 33 -1.64 13.30 12.12
N GLN A 34 -2.07 12.59 13.16
CA GLN A 34 -2.46 11.18 13.06
C GLN A 34 -3.84 10.99 12.44
N HIS A 35 -4.76 11.94 12.65
CA HIS A 35 -6.13 11.86 12.19
C HIS A 35 -6.55 13.16 11.53
N GLU A 36 -7.03 13.07 10.29
CA GLU A 36 -7.52 14.20 9.51
C GLU A 36 -8.69 13.73 8.65
N ALA A 37 -9.79 14.51 8.60
CA ALA A 37 -10.89 14.24 7.68
C ALA A 37 -10.49 14.51 6.21
N ASP A 38 -9.58 15.47 6.00
CA ASP A 38 -8.98 15.79 4.71
C ASP A 38 -7.48 16.02 4.88
N ALA A 39 -6.68 15.02 4.50
CA ALA A 39 -5.22 15.04 4.66
C ALA A 39 -4.47 15.75 3.51
N ARG A 40 -5.15 16.46 2.60
CA ARG A 40 -4.52 17.14 1.45
C ARG A 40 -3.41 18.11 1.85
N GLU A 41 -3.64 18.89 2.89
CA GLU A 41 -2.66 19.85 3.42
C GLU A 41 -1.41 19.13 3.94
N SER A 42 -1.60 18.14 4.80
CA SER A 42 -0.51 17.36 5.39
C SER A 42 0.22 16.53 4.32
N ARG A 43 -0.47 15.97 3.32
CA ARG A 43 0.16 15.36 2.14
C ARG A 43 0.96 16.35 1.30
N ARG A 44 0.49 17.59 1.15
CA ARG A 44 1.29 18.62 0.47
C ARG A 44 2.59 18.89 1.25
N ARG A 45 2.51 19.07 2.57
CA ARG A 45 3.71 19.27 3.41
C ARG A 45 4.67 18.08 3.36
N PHE A 46 4.15 16.86 3.46
CA PHE A 46 4.93 15.62 3.31
C PHE A 46 5.66 15.60 1.97
N THR A 47 4.96 15.82 0.87
CA THR A 47 5.56 15.73 -0.47
C THR A 47 6.56 16.85 -0.73
N GLU A 48 6.34 18.06 -0.21
CA GLU A 48 7.32 19.14 -0.24
C GLU A 48 8.62 18.78 0.49
N LEU A 49 8.52 18.16 1.67
CA LEU A 49 9.68 17.69 2.42
C LEU A 49 10.41 16.57 1.66
N ALA A 50 9.68 15.57 1.18
CA ALA A 50 10.25 14.45 0.42
C ALA A 50 11.00 14.94 -0.84
N LEU A 51 10.45 15.92 -1.56
CA LEU A 51 11.07 16.47 -2.77
C LEU A 51 12.29 17.36 -2.49
N LYS A 52 12.44 17.90 -1.26
CA LYS A 52 13.63 18.66 -0.83
C LYS A 52 14.82 17.74 -0.52
N MET A 53 14.56 16.49 -0.13
CA MET A 53 15.61 15.51 0.15
C MET A 53 16.44 15.18 -1.10
N LYS A 54 17.69 14.79 -0.86
CA LYS A 54 18.57 14.29 -1.93
C LYS A 54 18.05 12.91 -2.39
N PRO A 55 17.90 12.68 -3.71
CA PRO A 55 17.64 11.35 -4.24
C PRO A 55 18.71 10.37 -3.78
N VAL A 56 18.27 9.15 -3.48
CA VAL A 56 19.14 8.05 -3.03
C VAL A 56 19.65 7.20 -4.20
N ALA A 57 19.01 7.31 -5.38
CA ALA A 57 19.47 6.73 -6.64
C ALA A 57 18.98 7.56 -7.82
N ALA A 58 19.51 7.27 -9.02
CA ALA A 58 18.95 7.79 -10.25
C ALA A 58 17.60 7.12 -10.56
N PRO A 59 16.65 7.82 -11.23
CA PRO A 59 15.42 7.21 -11.69
C PRO A 59 15.67 5.99 -12.59
N ARG A 60 14.82 4.97 -12.46
CA ARG A 60 14.81 3.75 -13.31
C ARG A 60 16.05 2.85 -13.17
N THR A 61 16.98 3.14 -12.23
CA THR A 61 18.20 2.34 -12.06
C THR A 61 18.15 1.36 -10.90
N THR A 62 17.47 1.72 -9.81
CA THR A 62 17.53 0.96 -8.56
C THR A 62 16.15 0.92 -7.91
N PHE A 63 15.73 -0.28 -7.52
CA PHE A 63 14.53 -0.49 -6.73
C PHE A 63 14.78 0.01 -5.30
N ILE A 64 13.98 0.99 -4.85
CA ILE A 64 14.03 1.53 -3.49
C ILE A 64 12.62 1.69 -2.97
N TYR A 65 12.16 0.72 -2.17
CA TYR A 65 10.83 0.77 -1.55
C TYR A 65 10.65 2.09 -0.80
N SER A 66 9.69 2.89 -1.25
CA SER A 66 9.48 4.27 -0.84
C SER A 66 8.00 4.54 -0.69
N ASN A 67 7.58 4.71 0.56
CA ASN A 67 6.25 5.18 0.92
C ASN A 67 6.03 6.60 0.38
N ALA A 68 7.09 7.42 0.38
CA ALA A 68 7.03 8.76 -0.18
C ALA A 68 6.63 8.80 -1.67
N GLY A 69 6.97 7.75 -2.44
CA GLY A 69 6.49 7.59 -3.81
C GLY A 69 4.96 7.48 -3.91
N TYR A 70 4.34 6.70 -3.02
CA TYR A 70 2.88 6.52 -2.96
C TYR A 70 2.17 7.79 -2.49
N VAL A 71 2.72 8.47 -1.47
CA VAL A 71 2.17 9.76 -1.01
C VAL A 71 2.26 10.82 -2.11
N LEU A 72 3.35 10.84 -2.90
CA LEU A 72 3.49 11.75 -4.04
C LEU A 72 2.50 11.42 -5.17
N ALA A 73 2.29 10.13 -5.47
CA ALA A 73 1.31 9.71 -6.47
C ALA A 73 -0.11 10.12 -6.05
N ALA A 74 -0.47 9.96 -4.78
CA ALA A 74 -1.74 10.45 -4.25
C ALA A 74 -1.86 11.97 -4.38
N ARG A 75 -0.81 12.72 -4.05
CA ARG A 75 -0.82 14.19 -4.21
C ARG A 75 -1.04 14.62 -5.65
N MET A 76 -0.50 13.88 -6.63
CA MET A 76 -0.74 14.13 -8.06
C MET A 76 -2.22 13.92 -8.42
N LEU A 77 -2.86 12.87 -7.88
CA LEU A 77 -4.28 12.62 -8.08
C LEU A 77 -5.15 13.74 -7.47
N GLU A 78 -4.78 14.22 -6.28
CA GLU A 78 -5.48 15.33 -5.62
C GLU A 78 -5.41 16.62 -6.44
N GLU A 79 -4.24 16.96 -6.99
CA GLU A 79 -4.10 18.10 -7.90
C GLU A 79 -4.91 17.94 -9.18
N ALA A 80 -4.91 16.73 -9.76
CA ALA A 80 -5.57 16.47 -11.04
C ALA A 80 -7.10 16.46 -10.93
N THR A 81 -7.65 16.12 -9.76
CA THR A 81 -9.08 15.89 -9.57
C THR A 81 -9.77 16.93 -8.68
N GLY A 82 -9.00 17.65 -7.85
CA GLY A 82 -9.53 18.54 -6.82
C GLY A 82 -10.13 17.82 -5.61
N LEU A 83 -10.15 16.48 -5.60
CA LEU A 83 -10.64 15.66 -4.49
C LEU A 83 -9.50 15.25 -3.55
N SER A 84 -9.82 14.92 -2.30
CA SER A 84 -8.87 14.20 -1.44
C SER A 84 -8.65 12.78 -1.98
N TRP A 85 -7.48 12.21 -1.70
CA TRP A 85 -7.20 10.82 -2.10
C TRP A 85 -8.21 9.82 -1.50
N GLU A 86 -8.66 10.03 -0.26
CA GLU A 86 -9.66 9.19 0.40
C GLU A 86 -11.00 9.23 -0.33
N ALA A 87 -11.44 10.43 -0.75
CA ALA A 87 -12.67 10.61 -1.51
C ALA A 87 -12.57 9.96 -2.90
N LEU A 88 -11.41 10.11 -3.56
CA LEU A 88 -11.17 9.51 -4.86
C LEU A 88 -11.12 7.98 -4.77
N LEU A 89 -10.40 7.42 -3.80
CA LEU A 89 -10.33 5.97 -3.59
C LEU A 89 -11.72 5.39 -3.31
N ARG A 90 -12.52 6.07 -2.48
CA ARG A 90 -13.89 5.66 -2.19
C ARG A 90 -14.74 5.62 -3.46
N ARG A 91 -14.75 6.71 -4.23
CA ARG A 91 -15.57 6.86 -5.46
C ARG A 91 -15.17 5.89 -6.57
N GLU A 92 -13.86 5.74 -6.82
CA GLU A 92 -13.35 5.03 -8.00
C GLU A 92 -13.11 3.55 -7.76
N VAL A 93 -12.96 3.12 -6.49
CA VAL A 93 -12.54 1.76 -6.16
C VAL A 93 -13.45 1.13 -5.10
N LEU A 94 -13.60 1.74 -3.92
CA LEU A 94 -14.27 1.07 -2.81
C LEU A 94 -15.77 0.89 -3.06
N GLU A 95 -16.47 1.94 -3.51
CA GLU A 95 -17.90 1.88 -3.81
C GLU A 95 -18.22 0.97 -5.01
N PRO A 96 -17.53 1.07 -6.17
CA PRO A 96 -17.79 0.17 -7.30
C PRO A 96 -17.55 -1.31 -7.00
N LEU A 97 -16.67 -1.62 -6.05
CA LEU A 97 -16.35 -2.99 -5.63
C LEU A 97 -17.15 -3.44 -4.39
N GLY A 98 -17.97 -2.56 -3.80
CA GLY A 98 -18.76 -2.86 -2.61
C GLY A 98 -17.91 -3.12 -1.35
N LEU A 99 -16.73 -2.51 -1.24
CA LEU A 99 -15.81 -2.70 -0.11
C LEU A 99 -16.19 -1.79 1.07
N SER A 100 -17.38 -1.99 1.63
CA SER A 100 -17.99 -1.08 2.61
C SER A 100 -17.34 -1.06 3.99
N SER A 101 -16.54 -2.08 4.34
CA SER A 101 -15.79 -2.09 5.60
C SER A 101 -14.50 -1.27 5.55
N ALA A 102 -14.17 -0.70 4.39
CA ALA A 102 -12.92 0.03 4.20
C ALA A 102 -12.93 1.40 4.87
N GLY A 103 -11.84 1.71 5.57
CA GLY A 103 -11.64 2.99 6.27
C GLY A 103 -10.16 3.36 6.36
N PHE A 104 -9.88 4.50 7.00
CA PHE A 104 -8.54 5.08 7.06
C PHE A 104 -8.08 5.29 8.50
N GLY A 105 -6.81 4.98 8.79
CA GLY A 105 -6.24 5.03 10.13
C GLY A 105 -6.49 3.74 10.93
N PRO A 106 -6.41 3.78 12.27
CA PRO A 106 -6.62 2.59 13.09
C PRO A 106 -8.07 2.09 12.94
N PRO A 107 -8.30 0.79 12.72
CA PRO A 107 -9.64 0.22 12.68
C PRO A 107 -10.33 0.28 14.04
N GLY A 108 -11.64 0.52 14.03
CA GLY A 108 -12.48 0.59 15.24
C GLY A 108 -12.65 2.01 15.79
N THR A 109 -13.21 2.09 16.99
CA THR A 109 -13.46 3.36 17.69
C THR A 109 -12.58 3.49 18.92
N ILE A 110 -12.10 4.71 19.22
CA ILE A 110 -11.39 4.98 20.47
C ILE A 110 -12.28 4.60 21.66
N ASP A 111 -11.69 3.98 22.68
CA ASP A 111 -12.39 3.47 23.88
C ASP A 111 -13.44 2.36 23.62
N SER A 112 -13.40 1.72 22.45
CA SER A 112 -14.23 0.57 22.07
C SER A 112 -13.38 -0.59 21.57
N PHE A 113 -13.85 -1.83 21.80
CA PHE A 113 -13.22 -3.08 21.32
C PHE A 113 -14.03 -3.74 20.19
N ASP A 114 -14.62 -2.92 19.32
CA ASP A 114 -15.42 -3.34 18.16
C ASP A 114 -14.57 -3.87 17.00
N GLN A 115 -13.26 -3.60 17.00
CA GLN A 115 -12.28 -4.14 16.06
C GLN A 115 -10.95 -4.50 16.77
N PRO A 116 -10.13 -5.39 16.20
CA PRO A 116 -8.82 -5.72 16.76
C PRO A 116 -7.87 -4.52 16.72
N TRP A 117 -7.54 -3.97 17.89
CA TRP A 117 -6.50 -2.94 18.03
C TRP A 117 -5.13 -3.52 17.73
N GLY A 118 -4.23 -2.68 17.23
CA GLY A 118 -2.85 -3.01 16.94
C GLY A 118 -2.05 -3.09 18.23
N HIS A 119 -0.95 -3.83 18.23
CA HIS A 119 -0.13 -4.00 19.42
C HIS A 119 1.25 -3.39 19.25
N ASP A 120 1.73 -2.74 20.31
CA ASP A 120 3.11 -2.30 20.47
C ASP A 120 3.70 -3.01 21.68
N GLU A 121 4.77 -3.78 21.48
CA GLU A 121 5.36 -4.66 22.49
C GLU A 121 4.33 -5.53 23.24
N GLY A 122 3.35 -6.07 22.50
CA GLY A 122 2.29 -6.92 23.06
C GLY A 122 1.20 -6.18 23.83
N LYS A 123 1.18 -4.84 23.81
CA LYS A 123 0.13 -4.01 24.44
C LYS A 123 -0.77 -3.39 23.37
N PRO A 124 -2.10 -3.41 23.53
CA PRO A 124 -3.01 -2.80 22.55
C PRO A 124 -2.84 -1.27 22.51
N VAL A 125 -2.81 -0.69 21.31
CA VAL A 125 -2.66 0.74 21.05
C VAL A 125 -3.61 1.17 19.94
N PHE A 126 -4.38 2.23 20.19
CA PHE A 126 -5.22 2.89 19.20
C PHE A 126 -4.44 4.01 18.50
N ALA A 127 -3.55 3.65 17.57
CA ALA A 127 -2.75 4.61 16.79
C ALA A 127 -2.32 4.00 15.46
N ASP A 128 -2.11 4.84 14.45
CA ASP A 128 -1.61 4.44 13.13
C ASP A 128 -0.53 5.45 12.65
N ASN A 129 -0.04 5.27 11.42
CA ASN A 129 0.76 6.25 10.71
C ASN A 129 -0.01 7.57 10.55
N PRO A 130 0.70 8.69 10.39
CA PRO A 130 0.07 9.98 10.09
C PRO A 130 -0.89 9.90 8.91
N ALA A 131 -1.99 10.68 8.95
CA ALA A 131 -3.03 10.64 7.91
C ALA A 131 -2.47 10.95 6.51
N ALA A 132 -1.42 11.77 6.42
CA ALA A 132 -0.70 12.03 5.18
C ALA A 132 -0.13 10.75 4.50
N MET A 133 0.19 9.71 5.27
CA MET A 133 0.70 8.43 4.79
C MET A 133 -0.38 7.43 4.42
N ALA A 134 -1.67 7.76 4.54
CA ALA A 134 -2.76 6.84 4.18
C ALA A 134 -2.57 6.13 2.82
N PRO A 135 -2.10 6.80 1.73
CA PRO A 135 -1.86 6.15 0.45
C PRO A 135 -0.76 5.07 0.44
N ALA A 136 0.13 5.07 1.42
CA ALA A 136 1.25 4.13 1.53
C ALA A 136 0.97 2.97 2.51
N GLY A 137 -0.07 3.06 3.33
CA GLY A 137 -0.37 1.99 4.29
C GLY A 137 -1.36 2.32 5.40
N GLY A 138 -2.28 3.27 5.20
CA GLY A 138 -3.29 3.63 6.21
C GLY A 138 -4.71 3.18 5.87
N LEU A 139 -4.89 2.30 4.88
CA LEU A 139 -6.18 1.69 4.55
C LEU A 139 -6.38 0.43 5.40
N HIS A 140 -7.53 0.31 6.05
CA HIS A 140 -8.00 -0.92 6.69
C HIS A 140 -9.29 -1.40 6.03
N MET A 141 -9.59 -2.70 6.14
CA MET A 141 -10.88 -3.30 5.77
C MET A 141 -11.01 -4.68 6.42
N ALA A 142 -12.23 -5.22 6.46
CA ALA A 142 -12.49 -6.59 6.88
C ALA A 142 -11.86 -7.60 5.89
N LEU A 143 -11.54 -8.80 6.40
CA LEU A 143 -10.92 -9.86 5.59
C LEU A 143 -11.79 -10.31 4.40
N THR A 144 -13.12 -10.19 4.53
CA THR A 144 -14.08 -10.46 3.44
C THR A 144 -13.94 -9.49 2.27
N ASP A 145 -13.73 -8.22 2.57
CA ASP A 145 -13.54 -7.16 1.57
C ASP A 145 -12.14 -7.23 0.97
N LEU A 146 -11.13 -7.56 1.78
CA LEU A 146 -9.79 -7.85 1.26
C LEU A 146 -9.84 -9.04 0.28
N ALA A 147 -10.57 -10.10 0.60
CA ALA A 147 -10.76 -11.21 -0.34
C ALA A 147 -11.49 -10.77 -1.62
N ALA A 148 -12.47 -9.87 -1.55
CA ALA A 148 -13.14 -9.29 -2.72
C ALA A 148 -12.18 -8.45 -3.60
N TRP A 149 -11.33 -7.65 -2.96
CA TRP A 149 -10.26 -6.91 -3.63
C TRP A 149 -9.30 -7.86 -4.36
N LEU A 150 -8.86 -8.95 -3.72
CA LEU A 150 -8.00 -9.95 -4.37
C LEU A 150 -8.66 -10.67 -5.54
N ARG A 151 -9.95 -11.00 -5.43
CA ARG A 151 -10.73 -11.53 -6.56
C ARG A 151 -10.75 -10.55 -7.74
N THR A 152 -10.85 -9.25 -7.48
CA THR A 152 -10.81 -8.23 -8.54
C THR A 152 -9.49 -8.27 -9.32
N HIS A 153 -8.36 -8.44 -8.63
CA HIS A 153 -7.04 -8.56 -9.28
C HIS A 153 -6.85 -9.89 -10.03
N ARG A 154 -7.45 -10.98 -9.53
CA ARG A 154 -7.47 -12.27 -10.21
C ARG A 154 -8.31 -12.21 -11.48
N ASP A 155 -9.57 -11.79 -11.35
CA ASP A 155 -10.62 -11.88 -12.37
C ASP A 155 -10.58 -10.73 -13.38
N LYS A 156 -9.93 -9.61 -13.02
CA LYS A 156 -9.68 -8.43 -13.87
C LYS A 156 -10.96 -7.95 -14.57
N PRO A 157 -12.02 -7.61 -13.79
CA PRO A 157 -13.28 -7.17 -14.36
C PRO A 157 -13.11 -5.84 -15.12
N ALA A 158 -14.18 -5.43 -15.81
CA ALA A 158 -14.25 -4.16 -16.55
C ALA A 158 -14.25 -2.89 -15.67
N LEU A 159 -13.65 -2.96 -14.48
CA LEU A 159 -13.25 -1.80 -13.68
C LEU A 159 -12.10 -1.04 -14.35
N LEU A 160 -11.16 -1.79 -14.94
CA LEU A 160 -10.06 -1.25 -15.73
C LEU A 160 -10.07 -1.89 -17.12
N ARG A 161 -9.50 -1.20 -18.10
CA ARG A 161 -9.26 -1.78 -19.42
C ARG A 161 -8.24 -2.93 -19.32
N PRO A 162 -8.29 -3.93 -20.22
CA PRO A 162 -7.31 -5.01 -20.23
C PRO A 162 -5.85 -4.52 -20.28
N GLU A 163 -5.57 -3.43 -21.00
CA GLU A 163 -4.25 -2.79 -21.08
C GLU A 163 -3.80 -2.23 -19.73
N SER A 164 -4.74 -1.65 -18.97
CA SER A 164 -4.49 -1.09 -17.64
C SER A 164 -4.20 -2.19 -16.62
N TRP A 165 -4.95 -3.31 -16.65
CA TRP A 165 -4.65 -4.49 -15.85
C TRP A 165 -3.26 -5.06 -16.16
N ARG A 166 -2.93 -5.20 -17.45
CA ARG A 166 -1.59 -5.62 -17.87
C ARG A 166 -0.51 -4.68 -17.35
N ALA A 167 -0.70 -3.37 -17.46
CA ALA A 167 0.26 -2.40 -16.97
C ALA A 167 0.43 -2.47 -15.44
N LEU A 168 -0.66 -2.60 -14.69
CA LEU A 168 -0.69 -2.68 -13.22
C LEU A 168 0.11 -3.90 -12.70
N HIS A 169 -0.01 -5.04 -13.36
CA HIS A 169 0.62 -6.30 -12.94
C HIS A 169 1.96 -6.59 -13.61
N SER A 170 2.42 -5.75 -14.53
CA SER A 170 3.71 -5.95 -15.21
C SER A 170 4.86 -5.32 -14.43
N PRO A 171 5.91 -6.09 -14.06
CA PRO A 171 7.08 -5.53 -13.42
C PRO A 171 7.83 -4.57 -14.35
N ARG A 172 8.56 -3.61 -13.77
CA ARG A 172 9.31 -2.60 -14.53
C ARG A 172 10.77 -2.55 -14.11
N PHE A 173 11.58 -1.98 -15.02
CA PHE A 173 12.99 -1.62 -14.78
C PHE A 173 13.87 -2.77 -14.28
N GLY A 174 13.58 -4.00 -14.71
CA GLY A 174 14.37 -5.20 -14.34
C GLY A 174 14.18 -5.68 -12.91
N SER A 175 13.18 -5.18 -12.19
CA SER A 175 12.81 -5.66 -10.84
C SER A 175 11.66 -6.68 -10.88
N ALA A 176 11.37 -7.30 -9.74
CA ALA A 176 10.14 -8.07 -9.53
C ALA A 176 8.94 -7.21 -9.08
N MET A 177 9.05 -5.88 -9.07
CA MET A 177 7.99 -4.99 -8.60
C MET A 177 7.20 -4.41 -9.77
N ALA A 178 5.88 -4.63 -9.76
CA ALA A 178 4.88 -3.96 -10.58
C ALA A 178 4.27 -2.77 -9.81
N MET A 179 3.16 -2.21 -10.29
CA MET A 179 2.52 -1.09 -9.58
C MET A 179 1.69 -1.62 -8.40
N GLY A 180 2.31 -1.68 -7.21
CA GLY A 180 1.69 -2.14 -5.97
C GLY A 180 1.70 -3.65 -5.73
N TRP A 181 2.45 -4.41 -6.54
CA TRP A 181 2.54 -5.87 -6.45
C TRP A 181 3.95 -6.35 -6.72
N PHE A 182 4.47 -7.23 -5.88
CA PHE A 182 5.58 -8.08 -6.26
C PHE A 182 5.06 -9.21 -7.16
N THR A 183 5.85 -9.56 -8.17
CA THR A 183 5.50 -10.57 -9.17
C THR A 183 6.46 -11.76 -9.08
N GLY A 184 5.93 -12.97 -8.95
CA GLY A 184 6.70 -14.21 -9.07
C GLY A 184 7.01 -14.57 -10.53
N PRO A 185 8.00 -15.45 -10.78
CA PRO A 185 8.33 -15.92 -12.14
C PRO A 185 7.16 -16.65 -12.84
N ASP A 186 6.23 -17.19 -12.07
CA ASP A 186 5.02 -17.87 -12.53
C ASP A 186 3.83 -16.92 -12.77
N GLY A 187 4.04 -15.61 -12.60
CA GLY A 187 2.99 -14.59 -12.70
C GLY A 187 2.16 -14.41 -11.43
N SER A 188 2.55 -15.05 -10.31
CA SER A 188 1.92 -14.80 -9.01
C SER A 188 2.07 -13.36 -8.58
N LEU A 189 1.04 -12.83 -7.91
CA LEU A 189 1.04 -11.49 -7.34
C LEU A 189 1.04 -11.61 -5.83
N TRP A 190 1.90 -10.85 -5.15
CA TRP A 190 1.85 -10.76 -3.70
C TRP A 190 2.27 -9.38 -3.21
N HIS A 191 1.76 -9.00 -2.04
CA HIS A 191 2.20 -7.83 -1.31
C HIS A 191 1.97 -8.05 0.17
N ASN A 192 2.83 -7.47 1.00
CA ASN A 192 2.63 -7.44 2.44
C ASN A 192 2.70 -6.01 2.96
N GLY A 193 2.09 -5.75 4.11
CA GLY A 193 2.03 -4.43 4.72
C GLY A 193 2.25 -4.53 6.22
N SER A 194 2.89 -3.51 6.78
CA SER A 194 2.98 -3.32 8.23
C SER A 194 3.12 -1.84 8.54
N ASN A 195 2.42 -1.40 9.59
CA ASN A 195 2.57 -0.11 10.24
C ASN A 195 3.12 -0.27 11.67
N THR A 196 3.95 -1.31 11.87
CA THR A 196 4.52 -1.79 13.14
C THR A 196 3.53 -2.33 14.17
N ARG A 197 2.22 -2.15 13.98
CA ARG A 197 1.17 -2.60 14.91
C ARG A 197 0.31 -3.70 14.33
N TRP A 198 -0.07 -3.56 13.06
CA TRP A 198 -0.69 -4.61 12.27
C TRP A 198 0.25 -5.12 11.20
N TYR A 199 -0.04 -6.33 10.74
CA TYR A 199 0.56 -6.96 9.59
C TYR A 199 -0.54 -7.51 8.69
N ALA A 200 -0.38 -7.36 7.38
CA ALA A 200 -1.21 -8.03 6.41
C ALA A 200 -0.35 -8.62 5.29
N GLU A 201 -0.76 -9.76 4.74
CA GLU A 201 -0.19 -10.32 3.53
C GLU A 201 -1.30 -10.79 2.61
N ALA A 202 -1.10 -10.55 1.32
CA ALA A 202 -2.01 -10.91 0.25
C ALA A 202 -1.25 -11.60 -0.87
N MET A 203 -1.85 -12.64 -1.45
CA MET A 203 -1.29 -13.36 -2.58
C MET A 203 -2.38 -13.84 -3.54
N ILE A 204 -2.04 -13.90 -4.83
CA ILE A 204 -2.83 -14.47 -5.91
C ILE A 204 -1.93 -15.42 -6.68
N GLU A 205 -2.31 -16.70 -6.72
CA GLU A 205 -1.67 -17.73 -7.54
C GLU A 205 -2.44 -17.88 -8.85
N PRO A 206 -1.80 -17.69 -10.02
CA PRO A 206 -2.52 -17.47 -11.26
C PRO A 206 -2.98 -18.76 -11.93
N ARG A 207 -2.34 -19.91 -11.67
CA ARG A 207 -2.66 -21.17 -12.37
C ARG A 207 -3.97 -21.78 -11.88
N THR A 208 -4.21 -21.72 -10.57
CA THR A 208 -5.42 -22.24 -9.92
C THR A 208 -6.44 -21.14 -9.62
N GLY A 209 -6.01 -19.87 -9.61
CA GLY A 209 -6.85 -18.75 -9.18
C GLY A 209 -7.02 -18.69 -7.65
N LEU A 210 -6.16 -19.38 -6.89
CA LEU A 210 -6.15 -19.32 -5.44
C LEU A 210 -5.77 -17.90 -4.98
N ILE A 211 -6.55 -17.37 -4.06
CA ILE A 211 -6.23 -16.14 -3.33
C ILE A 211 -5.99 -16.47 -1.86
N MET A 212 -5.01 -15.80 -1.25
CA MET A 212 -4.74 -15.92 0.17
C MET A 212 -4.60 -14.53 0.79
N ALA A 213 -5.18 -14.37 1.97
CA ALA A 213 -5.04 -13.18 2.79
C ALA A 213 -4.87 -13.60 4.24
N GLN A 214 -3.92 -12.97 4.93
CA GLN A 214 -3.74 -13.13 6.38
C GLN A 214 -3.47 -11.79 7.02
N CYS A 215 -3.97 -11.62 8.24
CA CYS A 215 -3.78 -10.41 9.03
C CYS A 215 -3.44 -10.78 10.47
N GLY A 216 -2.59 -9.96 11.09
CA GLY A 216 -2.28 -10.02 12.51
C GLY A 216 -2.21 -8.60 13.07
N ASN A 217 -2.51 -8.46 14.35
CA ASN A 217 -2.49 -7.19 15.06
C ASN A 217 -1.35 -7.11 16.08
N ASP A 218 -0.32 -7.96 15.93
CA ASP A 218 0.91 -7.94 16.71
C ASP A 218 2.11 -8.36 15.83
N MET A 219 3.09 -7.47 15.70
CA MET A 219 4.32 -7.73 14.94
C MET A 219 5.22 -8.80 15.57
N ALA A 220 5.20 -8.97 16.89
CA ALA A 220 5.97 -10.04 17.56
C ALA A 220 5.39 -11.43 17.22
N LEU A 221 4.09 -11.51 16.99
CA LEU A 221 3.46 -12.72 16.47
C LEU A 221 3.85 -12.96 15.00
N PHE A 222 3.91 -11.90 14.19
CA PHE A 222 4.34 -12.00 12.80
C PHE A 222 5.78 -12.53 12.67
N HIS A 223 6.74 -12.04 13.45
CA HIS A 223 8.12 -12.55 13.39
C HIS A 223 8.21 -14.06 13.62
N ARG A 224 7.32 -14.62 14.45
CA ARG A 224 7.20 -16.06 14.67
C ARG A 224 6.52 -16.79 13.51
N GLN A 225 5.50 -16.20 12.90
CA GLN A 225 4.81 -16.74 11.72
C GLN A 225 5.63 -16.61 10.42
N ARG A 226 6.61 -15.69 10.35
CA ARG A 226 7.43 -15.46 9.16
C ARG A 226 8.17 -16.72 8.69
N ALA A 227 8.49 -17.63 9.61
CA ALA A 227 9.09 -18.92 9.31
C ALA A 227 8.15 -19.85 8.51
N LEU A 228 6.83 -19.66 8.62
CA LEU A 228 5.82 -20.46 7.93
C LEU A 228 5.47 -19.93 6.53
N LEU A 229 5.80 -18.67 6.23
CA LEU A 229 5.39 -18.03 4.97
C LEU A 229 6.00 -18.67 3.72
N PRO A 230 7.29 -19.04 3.69
CA PRO A 230 7.83 -19.77 2.54
C PRO A 230 7.07 -21.08 2.31
N ALA A 231 6.68 -21.77 3.38
CA ALA A 231 5.91 -23.02 3.30
C ALA A 231 4.47 -22.79 2.81
N LEU A 232 3.79 -21.73 3.26
CA LEU A 232 2.45 -21.37 2.77
C LEU A 232 2.47 -20.95 1.29
N ARG A 233 3.50 -20.20 0.88
CA ARG A 233 3.72 -19.82 -0.54
C ARG A 233 4.04 -21.06 -1.38
N LEU A 234 4.93 -21.94 -0.92
CA LEU A 234 5.22 -23.21 -1.61
C LEU A 234 3.98 -24.10 -1.71
N ALA A 235 3.20 -24.26 -0.63
CA ALA A 235 2.01 -25.07 -0.61
C ALA A 235 0.95 -24.61 -1.63
N ALA A 236 0.83 -23.29 -1.81
CA ALA A 236 -0.03 -22.72 -2.86
C ALA A 236 0.51 -22.95 -4.28
N MET A 237 1.81 -23.23 -4.44
CA MET A 237 2.47 -23.46 -5.73
C MET A 237 2.64 -24.95 -6.09
N LEU A 238 2.36 -25.89 -5.16
CA LEU A 238 2.48 -27.32 -5.41
C LEU A 238 1.34 -27.81 -6.33
N PRO A 239 1.63 -28.62 -7.37
CA PRO A 239 0.58 -29.32 -8.11
C PRO A 239 -0.14 -30.30 -7.17
N ARG A 240 -1.46 -30.42 -7.35
CA ARG A 240 -2.28 -31.43 -6.67
C ARG A 240 -1.94 -32.83 -7.17
#